data_AF-A0A915ZR58-F1
#
_entry.id   AF-A0A915ZR58-F1
#
_cell.length_a   1.000
_cell.length_b   1.000
_cell.length_c   1.000
_cell.angle_alpha   90.00
_cell.angle_beta   90.00
_cell.angle_gamma   90.00
#
_symmetry.space_group_name_H-M   'P 1'
#
loop_
_entity.id
_entity.type
_entity.pdbx_description
1 polymer ?
#
loop_
_entity_poly.entity_id
_entity_poly.type
_entity_poly.pdbx_seq_one_letter_code
_entity_poly.pdbx_strand_id
1 'polypeptide(L)'
;MWTQFAHLQYYADYNQKIFNVFQKESQILPLERAFSFSITEEELHSPFQNYDMTRTEIRKVKQYYATALDLAMKDINVITEHIQKYGKLRTKSGALIGSQLANRKGDIARNNYSIAARLLVDKNAHLTRAPVDFEEREFYGQVLYYFVHEFNNELSMLALVQWVRDPERLANHILFFRYLGEKQLLLM
;
A
#
# COMPACT_ATOMS: atom_id res chain seq x y z
N MET A 1 8.30 24.32 -2.55
CA MET A 1 9.59 23.60 -2.61
C MET A 1 9.26 22.13 -2.73
N TRP A 2 9.53 21.55 -3.90
CA TRP A 2 9.25 20.14 -4.22
C TRP A 2 10.33 19.25 -3.58
N THR A 3 10.16 17.92 -3.74
CA THR A 3 11.03 16.82 -3.32
C THR A 3 11.05 16.47 -1.83
N GLN A 4 10.43 15.33 -1.47
CA GLN A 4 11.01 14.32 -0.56
C GLN A 4 10.09 13.09 -0.43
N PHE A 5 9.91 12.35 -1.54
CA PHE A 5 9.71 10.89 -1.49
C PHE A 5 10.57 10.15 -2.53
N ALA A 6 11.45 10.87 -3.24
CA ALA A 6 12.34 10.32 -4.27
C ALA A 6 13.58 9.57 -3.70
N HIS A 7 13.71 9.46 -2.38
CA HIS A 7 14.87 8.89 -1.70
C HIS A 7 14.61 7.51 -1.06
N LEU A 8 13.39 6.96 -1.19
CA LEU A 8 13.17 5.54 -0.97
C LEU A 8 13.60 4.81 -2.25
N GLN A 9 14.90 4.66 -2.45
CA GLN A 9 15.38 3.69 -3.44
C GLN A 9 14.94 2.31 -2.94
N TYR A 10 14.04 1.70 -3.71
CA TYR A 10 13.62 0.34 -3.48
C TYR A 10 14.70 -0.60 -4.02
N TYR A 11 15.12 -1.56 -3.21
CA TYR A 11 16.12 -2.56 -3.58
C TYR A 11 15.45 -3.93 -3.71
N ALA A 12 15.40 -4.45 -4.94
CA ALA A 12 14.72 -5.69 -5.28
C ALA A 12 15.35 -6.91 -4.59
N ASP A 13 16.68 -6.98 -4.52
CA ASP A 13 17.43 -8.16 -4.04
C ASP A 13 17.15 -8.52 -2.57
N TYR A 14 16.86 -7.53 -1.72
CA TYR A 14 16.59 -7.76 -0.30
C TYR A 14 15.12 -7.96 0.02
N ASN A 15 14.23 -7.52 -0.86
CA ASN A 15 12.81 -7.75 -0.72
C ASN A 15 12.34 -9.07 -1.37
N GLN A 16 13.19 -9.84 -2.04
CA GLN A 16 12.83 -11.19 -2.54
C GLN A 16 12.25 -12.10 -1.44
N LYS A 17 12.59 -11.89 -0.15
CA LYS A 17 11.96 -12.58 0.99
C LYS A 17 10.52 -12.14 1.29
N ILE A 18 10.10 -10.97 0.80
CA ILE A 18 8.76 -10.40 0.91
C ILE A 18 7.96 -10.61 -0.39
N PHE A 19 8.59 -10.81 -1.55
CA PHE A 19 7.94 -10.81 -2.88
C PHE A 19 7.65 -12.19 -3.52
N ASN A 20 7.59 -13.28 -2.76
CA ASN A 20 6.96 -14.54 -3.22
C ASN A 20 5.41 -14.41 -3.31
N VAL A 21 4.87 -13.25 -3.67
CA VAL A 21 3.47 -12.84 -3.38
C VAL A 21 2.57 -12.84 -4.61
N PHE A 22 3.07 -13.28 -5.75
CA PHE A 22 2.21 -13.55 -6.89
C PHE A 22 1.52 -14.90 -6.71
N GLN A 23 0.23 -14.86 -6.36
CA GLN A 23 -0.50 -16.05 -5.92
C GLN A 23 -1.44 -16.55 -7.02
N LYS A 24 -1.36 -17.85 -7.29
CA LYS A 24 -2.17 -18.55 -8.29
C LYS A 24 -3.48 -19.13 -7.74
N GLU A 25 -3.63 -19.26 -6.42
CA GLU A 25 -4.78 -19.95 -5.82
C GLU A 25 -5.61 -19.00 -4.96
N SER A 26 -6.84 -18.72 -5.42
CA SER A 26 -7.86 -17.99 -4.66
C SER A 26 -8.88 -18.98 -4.09
N GLN A 27 -9.27 -18.80 -2.83
CA GLN A 27 -10.56 -19.32 -2.36
C GLN A 27 -11.59 -18.23 -2.60
N ILE A 28 -12.48 -18.48 -3.56
CA ILE A 28 -13.52 -17.53 -3.98
C ILE A 28 -14.62 -17.54 -2.92
N LEU A 29 -14.46 -16.76 -1.85
CA LEU A 29 -15.64 -16.16 -1.23
C LEU A 29 -16.23 -15.18 -2.26
N PRO A 30 -17.57 -15.03 -2.34
CA PRO A 30 -18.17 -14.15 -3.34
C PRO A 30 -17.55 -12.76 -3.23
N LEU A 31 -17.07 -12.22 -4.35
CA LEU A 31 -16.52 -10.86 -4.47
C LEU A 31 -17.43 -9.82 -3.80
N GLU A 32 -18.72 -10.13 -3.68
CA GLU A 32 -19.79 -9.39 -3.00
C GLU A 32 -19.72 -9.35 -1.46
N ARG A 33 -18.79 -10.03 -0.78
CA ARG A 33 -18.68 -9.98 0.70
C ARG A 33 -17.26 -9.80 1.22
N ALA A 34 -16.33 -10.61 0.73
CA ALA A 34 -14.94 -10.60 1.16
C ALA A 34 -14.03 -11.20 0.09
N PHE A 35 -12.75 -10.84 0.09
CA PHE A 35 -11.73 -11.46 -0.74
C PHE A 35 -10.56 -11.91 0.13
N SER A 36 -10.08 -13.12 -0.07
CA SER A 36 -8.89 -13.62 0.63
C SER A 36 -8.10 -14.56 -0.27
N PHE A 37 -6.80 -14.64 0.00
CA PHE A 37 -5.99 -15.73 -0.52
C PHE A 37 -5.96 -16.88 0.48
N SER A 38 -5.90 -18.11 -0.01
CA SER A 38 -5.85 -19.31 0.84
C SER A 38 -4.60 -19.36 1.72
N ILE A 39 -3.53 -18.65 1.35
CA ILE A 39 -2.21 -18.75 1.99
C ILE A 39 -1.97 -17.59 2.98
N THR A 40 -2.54 -16.41 2.75
CA THR A 40 -2.21 -15.22 3.57
C THR A 40 -2.99 -15.14 4.87
N GLU A 41 -4.14 -15.84 4.97
CA GLU A 41 -5.11 -15.70 6.07
C GLU A 41 -5.62 -14.25 6.25
N GLU A 42 -5.36 -13.37 5.27
CA GLU A 42 -5.84 -11.99 5.26
C GLU A 42 -7.07 -11.85 4.37
N GLU A 43 -8.02 -11.02 4.82
CA GLU A 43 -9.31 -10.86 4.16
C GLU A 43 -9.65 -9.39 3.93
N LEU A 44 -9.96 -9.02 2.69
CA LEU A 44 -10.57 -7.74 2.37
C LEU A 44 -12.08 -7.82 2.59
N HIS A 45 -12.66 -6.80 3.22
CA HIS A 45 -14.07 -6.75 3.56
C HIS A 45 -14.76 -5.47 3.15
N SER A 46 -16.09 -5.53 3.14
CA SER A 46 -16.99 -4.41 2.90
C SER A 46 -16.70 -3.19 3.82
N PRO A 47 -17.05 -1.96 3.40
CA PRO A 47 -17.76 -1.63 2.16
C PRO A 47 -16.91 -1.87 0.92
N PHE A 48 -17.54 -2.24 -0.19
CA PHE A 48 -16.87 -2.37 -1.47
C PHE A 48 -17.55 -1.53 -2.55
N GLN A 49 -16.80 -1.21 -3.60
CA GLN A 49 -17.26 -0.40 -4.71
C GLN A 49 -16.50 -0.76 -5.99
N ASN A 50 -17.22 -1.06 -7.08
CA ASN A 50 -16.63 -1.17 -8.41
C ASN A 50 -16.12 0.19 -8.86
N TYR A 51 -14.91 0.22 -9.41
CA TYR A 51 -14.21 1.47 -9.66
C TYR A 51 -13.26 1.38 -10.85
N ASP A 52 -13.35 2.38 -11.71
CA ASP A 52 -12.41 2.57 -12.81
C ASP A 52 -11.26 3.46 -12.33
N MET A 53 -10.05 2.93 -12.38
CA MET A 53 -8.88 3.66 -11.93
C MET A 53 -8.62 4.90 -12.78
N THR A 54 -8.26 5.99 -12.12
CA THR A 54 -7.79 7.19 -12.81
C THR A 54 -6.42 6.95 -13.44
N ARG A 55 -6.06 7.76 -14.45
CA ARG A 55 -4.72 7.71 -15.08
C ARG A 55 -3.57 7.83 -14.08
N THR A 56 -3.77 8.58 -12.99
CA THR A 56 -2.76 8.74 -11.93
C THR A 56 -2.63 7.50 -11.06
N GLU A 57 -3.73 6.79 -10.76
CA GLU A 57 -3.71 5.51 -10.04
C GLU A 57 -3.12 4.40 -10.91
N ILE A 58 -3.52 4.30 -12.18
CA ILE A 58 -2.92 3.41 -13.19
C ILE A 58 -1.40 3.62 -13.24
N ARG A 59 -0.93 4.87 -13.30
CA ARG A 59 0.50 5.18 -13.28
C ARG A 59 1.19 4.69 -12.00
N LYS A 60 0.54 4.79 -10.83
CA LYS A 60 1.08 4.30 -9.55
C LYS A 60 1.16 2.77 -9.51
N VAL A 61 0.15 2.08 -10.04
CA VAL A 61 0.16 0.61 -10.20
C VAL A 61 1.32 0.19 -11.08
N LYS A 62 1.53 0.87 -12.22
CA LYS A 62 2.69 0.60 -13.08
C LYS A 62 4.02 0.87 -12.39
N GLN A 63 4.12 1.98 -11.65
CA GLN A 63 5.32 2.30 -10.86
C GLN A 63 5.61 1.23 -9.80
N TYR A 64 4.57 0.73 -9.14
CA TYR A 64 4.69 -0.32 -8.15
C TYR A 64 5.23 -1.62 -8.77
N TYR A 65 4.63 -2.13 -9.85
CA TYR A 65 5.11 -3.36 -10.50
C TYR A 65 6.47 -3.20 -11.16
N ALA A 66 6.73 -2.07 -11.81
CA ALA A 66 8.05 -1.75 -12.36
C ALA A 66 9.13 -1.83 -11.27
N THR A 67 8.86 -1.22 -10.12
CA THR A 67 9.73 -1.26 -8.96
C THR A 67 9.87 -2.68 -8.41
N ALA A 68 8.76 -3.37 -8.16
CA ALA A 68 8.75 -4.70 -7.55
C ALA A 68 9.44 -5.79 -8.39
N LEU A 69 9.43 -5.63 -9.71
CA LEU A 69 9.98 -6.60 -10.66
C LEU A 69 11.33 -6.18 -11.25
N ASP A 70 11.86 -5.02 -10.83
CA ASP A 70 13.05 -4.39 -11.42
C ASP A 70 12.95 -4.23 -12.95
N LEU A 71 11.79 -3.77 -13.42
CA LEU A 71 11.47 -3.54 -14.82
C LEU A 71 11.31 -2.05 -15.11
N ALA A 72 11.51 -1.64 -16.37
CA ALA A 72 11.16 -0.29 -16.76
C ALA A 72 9.63 -0.14 -16.84
N MET A 73 9.10 1.01 -16.45
CA MET A 73 7.65 1.28 -16.49
C MET A 73 7.00 1.06 -17.87
N LYS A 74 7.76 1.29 -18.94
CA LYS A 74 7.30 1.09 -20.33
C LYS A 74 7.06 -0.39 -20.67
N ASP A 75 7.63 -1.30 -19.89
CA ASP A 75 7.51 -2.75 -20.10
C ASP A 75 6.29 -3.31 -19.34
N ILE A 76 5.63 -2.48 -18.50
CA ILE A 76 4.38 -2.80 -17.81
C ILE A 76 3.18 -2.48 -18.72
N ASN A 77 2.82 -3.44 -19.57
CA ASN A 77 1.84 -3.22 -20.64
C ASN A 77 0.41 -3.67 -20.32
N VAL A 78 0.20 -4.60 -19.39
CA VAL A 78 -1.14 -5.13 -19.08
C VAL A 78 -1.44 -4.92 -17.60
N ILE A 79 -2.34 -3.99 -17.30
CA ILE A 79 -2.92 -3.82 -15.95
C ILE A 79 -4.43 -3.69 -16.07
N THR A 80 -5.17 -4.34 -15.18
CA THR A 80 -6.62 -4.21 -15.12
C THR A 80 -6.99 -2.82 -14.62
N GLU A 81 -7.74 -2.05 -15.41
CA GLU A 81 -8.17 -0.69 -15.02
C GLU A 81 -9.42 -0.70 -14.13
N HIS A 82 -10.26 -1.73 -14.28
CA HIS A 82 -11.49 -1.92 -13.52
C HIS A 82 -11.16 -2.77 -12.30
N ILE A 83 -11.31 -2.18 -11.11
CA ILE A 83 -11.01 -2.84 -9.83
C ILE A 83 -12.22 -2.81 -8.92
N GLN A 84 -12.20 -3.68 -7.92
CA GLN A 84 -13.10 -3.57 -6.77
C GLN A 84 -12.33 -3.00 -5.59
N LYS A 85 -12.81 -1.88 -5.07
CA LYS A 85 -12.29 -1.30 -3.81
C LYS A 85 -12.92 -2.01 -2.62
N TYR A 86 -12.16 -2.14 -1.55
CA TYR A 86 -12.57 -2.67 -0.26
C TYR A 86 -12.24 -1.67 0.85
N GLY A 87 -13.10 -1.63 1.85
CA GLY A 87 -13.05 -0.66 2.92
C GLY A 87 -12.23 -1.11 4.12
N LYS A 88 -11.98 -2.42 4.25
CA LYS A 88 -11.37 -3.00 5.44
C LYS A 88 -10.46 -4.16 5.07
N LEU A 89 -9.42 -4.35 5.85
CA LEU A 89 -8.55 -5.53 5.88
C LEU A 89 -8.69 -6.20 7.23
N ARG A 90 -8.85 -7.51 7.24
CA ARG A 90 -8.63 -8.36 8.41
C ARG A 90 -7.25 -9.01 8.26
N THR A 91 -6.37 -8.78 9.22
CA THR A 91 -5.05 -9.39 9.25
C THR A 91 -5.14 -10.85 9.70
N LYS A 92 -4.07 -11.62 9.50
CA LYS A 92 -3.91 -12.97 10.06
C LYS A 92 -4.14 -13.08 11.58
N SER A 93 -3.86 -12.01 12.33
CA SER A 93 -4.11 -11.96 13.77
C SER A 93 -5.57 -11.68 14.15
N GLY A 94 -6.45 -11.53 13.16
CA GLY A 94 -7.85 -11.16 13.32
C GLY A 94 -8.08 -9.66 13.58
N ALA A 95 -7.02 -8.84 13.54
CA ALA A 95 -7.16 -7.39 13.69
C ALA A 95 -7.79 -6.78 12.44
N LEU A 96 -8.70 -5.83 12.64
CA LEU A 96 -9.41 -5.17 11.55
C LEU A 96 -8.83 -3.76 11.34
N ILE A 97 -8.28 -3.51 10.15
CA ILE A 97 -7.75 -2.22 9.73
C ILE A 97 -8.73 -1.61 8.73
N GLY A 98 -9.23 -0.41 9.05
CA GLY A 98 -10.14 0.33 8.20
C GLY A 98 -9.42 1.05 7.05
N SER A 99 -10.21 1.74 6.24
CA SER A 99 -9.75 2.70 5.24
C SER A 99 -10.67 3.92 5.24
N GLN A 100 -10.26 5.00 4.59
CA GLN A 100 -11.12 6.17 4.40
C GLN A 100 -12.42 5.84 3.65
N LEU A 101 -12.41 4.85 2.75
CA LEU A 101 -13.62 4.35 2.08
C LEU A 101 -14.68 3.84 3.09
N ALA A 102 -14.25 3.26 4.21
CA ALA A 102 -15.15 2.80 5.27
C ALA A 102 -15.69 3.95 6.14
N ASN A 103 -15.11 5.14 6.07
CA ASN A 103 -15.46 6.28 6.90
C ASN A 103 -16.69 7.04 6.34
N ARG A 104 -17.88 6.46 6.49
CA ARG A 104 -19.14 7.06 5.98
C ARG A 104 -19.69 8.25 6.80
N LYS A 105 -19.13 8.54 7.99
CA LYS A 105 -19.69 9.56 8.91
C LYS A 105 -18.66 10.48 9.58
N GLY A 106 -17.39 10.43 9.17
CA GLY A 106 -16.32 11.20 9.82
C GLY A 106 -15.97 10.73 11.23
N ASP A 107 -16.48 9.57 11.65
CA ASP A 107 -16.19 8.98 12.96
C ASP A 107 -14.87 8.21 12.90
N ILE A 108 -13.78 8.97 13.03
CA ILE A 108 -12.39 8.46 12.99
C ILE A 108 -12.14 7.47 14.14
N ALA A 109 -12.85 7.61 15.27
CA ALA A 109 -12.66 6.75 16.44
C ALA A 109 -13.09 5.29 16.19
N ARG A 110 -14.04 5.06 15.27
CA ARG A 110 -14.56 3.72 14.96
C ARG A 110 -13.88 3.02 13.78
N ASN A 111 -13.19 3.78 12.93
CA ASN A 111 -12.45 3.24 11.79
C ASN A 111 -11.00 3.72 11.86
N ASN A 112 -10.13 2.94 12.49
CA ASN A 112 -8.70 3.20 12.41
C ASN A 112 -8.23 2.86 10.98
N TYR A 113 -7.98 3.89 10.18
CA TYR A 113 -7.37 3.79 8.85
C TYR A 113 -5.94 4.34 8.84
N SER A 114 -5.37 4.60 10.02
CA SER A 114 -3.98 5.03 10.16
C SER A 114 -3.09 3.82 10.35
N ILE A 115 -1.97 3.78 9.63
CA ILE A 115 -0.99 2.72 9.70
C ILE A 115 0.39 3.28 10.05
N ALA A 116 1.19 2.47 10.71
CA ALA A 116 2.63 2.64 10.81
C ALA A 116 3.29 1.54 9.99
N ALA A 117 4.23 1.90 9.12
CA ALA A 117 5.00 0.99 8.30
C ALA A 117 6.48 1.18 8.61
N ARG A 118 7.18 0.10 8.94
CA ARG A 118 8.64 0.11 9.08
C ARG A 118 9.24 -0.24 7.72
N LEU A 119 9.96 0.72 7.14
CA LEU A 119 10.58 0.58 5.83
C LEU A 119 12.10 0.68 5.96
N LEU A 120 12.82 -0.09 5.15
CA LEU A 120 14.26 0.09 4.98
C LEU A 120 14.51 1.28 4.06
N VAL A 121 15.32 2.22 4.52
CA VAL A 121 15.66 3.45 3.81
C VAL A 121 17.16 3.53 3.69
N ASP A 122 17.65 3.82 2.48
CA ASP A 122 19.06 4.15 2.31
C ASP A 122 19.33 5.52 2.93
N LYS A 123 20.10 5.55 4.02
CA LYS A 123 20.47 6.79 4.70
C LYS A 123 21.34 7.68 3.81
N ASN A 124 22.03 7.07 2.85
CA ASN A 124 22.92 7.72 1.91
C ASN A 124 22.25 8.11 0.59
N ALA A 125 20.93 7.96 0.44
CA ALA A 125 20.21 8.27 -0.80
C ALA A 125 20.38 9.74 -1.27
N HIS A 126 20.76 10.65 -0.37
CA HIS A 126 21.05 12.05 -0.69
C HIS A 126 22.49 12.27 -1.21
N LEU A 127 23.36 11.27 -1.11
CA LEU A 127 24.78 11.29 -1.49
C LEU A 127 25.01 10.36 -2.69
N THR A 128 25.11 10.92 -3.89
CA THR A 128 25.17 10.19 -5.16
C THR A 128 26.33 9.19 -5.30
N ARG A 129 27.36 9.26 -4.44
CA ARG A 129 28.57 8.42 -4.51
C ARG A 129 28.85 7.63 -3.23
N ALA A 130 27.98 7.73 -2.23
CA ALA A 130 28.14 6.97 -1.00
C ALA A 130 27.65 5.53 -1.22
N PRO A 131 28.26 4.54 -0.56
CA PRO A 131 27.74 3.18 -0.57
C PRO A 131 26.35 3.17 0.05
N VAL A 132 25.48 2.29 -0.47
CA VAL A 132 24.13 2.08 0.05
C VAL A 132 24.21 1.59 1.48
N ASP A 133 23.47 2.24 2.37
CA ASP A 133 23.49 1.88 3.78
C ASP A 133 22.10 2.05 4.38
N PHE A 134 21.46 0.92 4.69
CA PHE A 134 20.06 0.90 5.08
C PHE A 134 19.87 1.09 6.57
N GLU A 135 18.81 1.81 6.91
CA GLU A 135 18.26 1.83 8.24
C GLU A 135 16.75 1.63 8.21
N GLU A 136 16.23 0.97 9.24
CA GLU A 136 14.78 0.86 9.45
C GLU A 136 14.25 2.20 9.95
N ARG A 137 13.30 2.77 9.22
CA ARG A 137 12.53 3.95 9.65
C ARG A 137 11.05 3.65 9.70
N GLU A 138 10.39 4.22 10.69
CA GLU A 138 8.94 4.15 10.80
C GLU A 138 8.31 5.32 10.04
N PHE A 139 7.33 4.99 9.19
CA PHE A 139 6.52 5.92 8.42
C PHE A 139 5.06 5.76 8.80
N TYR A 140 4.31 6.85 8.76
CA TYR A 140 2.89 6.84 9.08
C TYR A 140 2.06 7.23 7.86
N GLY A 141 0.94 6.56 7.66
CA GLY A 141 0.08 6.78 6.51
C GLY A 141 -1.38 6.54 6.83
N GLN A 142 -2.25 7.01 5.94
CA GLN A 142 -3.67 6.76 5.97
C GLN A 142 -4.06 5.89 4.79
N VAL A 143 -4.72 4.76 5.06
CA VAL A 143 -5.23 3.90 4.01
C VAL A 143 -6.47 4.53 3.39
N LEU A 144 -6.43 4.79 2.10
CA LEU A 144 -7.55 5.36 1.35
C LEU A 144 -8.58 4.28 1.04
N TYR A 145 -8.12 3.17 0.46
CA TYR A 145 -8.89 1.97 0.18
C TYR A 145 -7.94 0.79 -0.10
N TYR A 146 -8.47 -0.42 0.02
CA TYR A 146 -7.82 -1.65 -0.44
C TYR A 146 -8.41 -2.08 -1.78
N PHE A 147 -7.71 -2.89 -2.55
CA PHE A 147 -8.23 -3.47 -3.79
C PHE A 147 -7.46 -4.73 -4.17
N VAL A 148 -8.08 -5.55 -5.00
CA VAL A 148 -7.42 -6.66 -5.67
C VAL A 148 -7.06 -6.19 -7.08
N HIS A 149 -5.85 -6.52 -7.52
CA HIS A 149 -5.38 -6.21 -8.85
C HIS A 149 -4.81 -7.45 -9.51
N GLU A 150 -5.11 -7.63 -10.80
CA GLU A 150 -4.57 -8.71 -11.61
C GLU A 150 -3.46 -8.18 -12.52
N PHE A 151 -2.28 -8.79 -12.42
CA PHE A 151 -1.14 -8.50 -13.26
C PHE A 151 -0.54 -9.82 -13.75
N ASN A 152 -0.39 -10.00 -15.06
CA ASN A 152 0.13 -11.24 -15.66
C ASN A 152 -0.56 -12.54 -15.15
N ASN A 153 -1.88 -12.50 -14.99
CA ASN A 153 -2.71 -13.60 -14.47
C ASN A 153 -2.41 -13.96 -13.00
N GLU A 154 -1.76 -13.06 -12.27
CA GLU A 154 -1.47 -13.20 -10.86
C GLU A 154 -2.19 -12.08 -10.09
N LEU A 155 -2.89 -12.47 -9.03
CA LEU A 155 -3.65 -11.54 -8.20
C LEU A 155 -2.77 -11.01 -7.07
N SER A 156 -2.99 -9.75 -6.70
CA SER A 156 -2.36 -9.13 -5.53
C SER A 156 -3.38 -8.31 -4.75
N MET A 157 -3.29 -8.37 -3.41
CA MET A 157 -4.01 -7.43 -2.54
C MET A 157 -3.14 -6.20 -2.31
N LEU A 158 -3.67 -5.03 -2.65
CA LEU A 158 -2.97 -3.76 -2.57
C LEU A 158 -3.75 -2.77 -1.73
N ALA A 159 -3.04 -1.90 -1.02
CA ALA A 159 -3.58 -0.74 -0.34
C ALA A 159 -3.09 0.54 -1.01
N LEU A 160 -3.99 1.46 -1.33
CA LEU A 160 -3.60 2.83 -1.65
C LEU A 160 -3.46 3.63 -0.36
N VAL A 161 -2.23 4.00 -0.02
CA VAL A 161 -1.89 4.71 1.21
C VAL A 161 -1.51 6.14 0.88
N GLN A 162 -2.01 7.10 1.66
CA GLN A 162 -1.50 8.47 1.67
C GLN A 162 -0.57 8.65 2.86
N TRP A 163 0.71 8.85 2.60
CA TRP A 163 1.71 9.03 3.66
C TRP A 163 1.52 10.36 4.39
N VAL A 164 1.98 10.43 5.63
CA VAL A 164 2.02 11.65 6.45
C VAL A 164 3.44 12.21 6.38
N ARG A 165 3.55 13.51 6.12
CA ARG A 165 4.79 14.26 6.26
C ARG A 165 4.89 14.75 7.70
N ASP A 166 6.03 14.51 8.32
CA ASP A 166 6.43 15.09 9.61
C ASP A 166 5.31 15.04 10.67
N PRO A 167 4.96 13.84 11.18
CA PRO A 167 3.91 13.71 12.19
C PRO A 167 4.31 14.51 13.46
N GLU A 168 3.42 15.39 13.92
CA GLU A 168 3.67 16.19 15.11
C GLU A 168 3.42 15.33 16.36
N ARG A 169 4.42 15.19 17.24
CA ARG A 169 4.27 14.45 18.50
C ARG A 169 3.83 15.39 19.62
N LEU A 170 2.63 15.20 20.13
CA LEU A 170 2.12 15.95 21.28
C LEU A 170 2.67 15.38 22.59
N ALA A 171 2.55 16.16 23.67
CA ALA A 171 3.10 15.87 25.01
C ALA A 171 2.68 14.51 25.61
N ASN A 172 1.62 13.89 25.09
CA ASN A 172 1.08 12.59 25.49
C ASN A 172 1.41 11.45 24.50
N HIS A 173 2.44 11.61 23.66
CA HIS A 173 2.85 10.67 22.62
C HIS A 173 1.81 10.40 21.52
N ILE A 174 0.73 11.17 21.47
CA ILE A 174 -0.21 11.15 20.34
C ILE A 174 0.49 11.80 19.15
N LEU A 175 0.44 11.12 18.00
CA LEU A 175 0.90 11.65 16.74
C LEU A 175 -0.25 12.34 16.02
N PHE A 176 -0.04 13.59 15.63
CA PHE A 176 -1.00 14.39 14.89
C PHE A 176 -0.58 14.49 13.41
N PHE A 177 -1.46 14.07 12.52
CA PHE A 177 -1.19 13.98 11.08
C PHE A 177 -1.70 15.23 10.37
N ARG A 178 -0.91 16.31 10.45
CA ARG A 178 -1.28 17.61 9.89
C ARG A 178 -0.99 17.73 8.40
N TYR A 179 0.15 17.21 7.97
CA TYR A 179 0.64 17.38 6.60
C TYR A 179 0.55 16.05 5.85
N LEU A 180 -0.36 15.97 4.90
CA LEU A 180 -0.48 14.79 4.05
C LEU A 180 0.53 14.85 2.90
N GLY A 181 1.23 13.74 2.71
CA GLY A 181 2.24 13.51 1.69
C GLY A 181 1.71 12.79 0.46
N GLU A 182 2.62 12.06 -0.20
CA GLU A 182 2.32 11.38 -1.45
C GLU A 182 1.47 10.13 -1.23
N LYS A 183 0.68 9.79 -2.25
CA LYS A 183 -0.07 8.53 -2.32
C LYS A 183 0.82 7.44 -2.91
N GLN A 184 0.89 6.26 -2.32
CA GLN A 184 1.64 5.12 -2.85
C GLN A 184 0.89 3.82 -2.62
N LEU A 185 1.30 2.76 -3.32
CA LEU A 185 0.74 1.43 -3.16
C LEU A 185 1.57 0.63 -2.17
N LEU A 186 0.89 -0.14 -1.34
CA LEU A 186 1.48 -1.07 -0.39
C LEU A 186 0.90 -2.46 -0.64
N LEU A 187 1.77 -3.46 -0.64
CA LEU A 187 1.40 -4.87 -0.79
C LEU A 187 0.97 -5.42 0.57
N MET A 188 -0.14 -6.15 0.57
CA MET A 188 -0.72 -6.79 1.76
C MET A 188 -0.33 -8.27 1.80
#